data_AF-A0A820IQ77-F1
#
_entry.id   AF-A0A820IQ77-F1
#
_cell.length_a   1.000
_cell.length_b   1.000
_cell.length_c   1.000
_cell.angle_alpha   90.00
_cell.angle_beta   90.00
_cell.angle_gamma   90.00
#
_symmetry.space_group_name_H-M   'P 1'
#
loop_
_entity.id
_entity.type
_entity.pdbx_description
1 polymer ?
#
loop_
_entity_poly.entity_id
_entity_poly.type
_entity_poly.pdbx_seq_one_letter_code
_entity_poly.pdbx_strand_id
1 'polypeptide(L)'
;NGEIAEELNKWLIEVSWEVANKVGGIYTVIRSKVPITKKEYGNNYICLGPYNDSYVKTEVEVSESKNDAIRETVNEMKHHGIHVVTGNWLIEGFPQVVLFDIGSAAHRLDGWKGDFFEHSRIVKQRQKSYVIAHFHEWLTGIGLIMTRLRGYDCALIFTTHATLLGKYLCAGSTDFYNHLPYV
;
A
#
# COMPACT_ATOMS: atom_id res chain seq x y z
N ASN A 1 19.96 -7.28 -7.85
CA ASN A 1 19.17 -8.53 -7.83
C ASN A 1 18.66 -8.76 -6.42
N GLY A 2 17.48 -9.38 -6.25
CA GLY A 2 16.76 -9.55 -4.97
C GLY A 2 17.61 -9.96 -3.76
N GLU A 3 18.64 -10.77 -3.96
CA GLU A 3 19.60 -11.17 -2.92
C GLU A 3 20.27 -9.98 -2.23
N ILE A 4 20.61 -8.92 -2.98
CA ILE A 4 21.21 -7.69 -2.43
C ILE A 4 20.19 -6.93 -1.57
N ALA A 5 18.91 -6.92 -1.97
CA ALA A 5 17.87 -6.27 -1.18
C ALA A 5 17.63 -7.03 0.14
N GLU A 6 17.72 -8.37 0.11
CA GLU A 6 17.65 -9.21 1.31
C GLU A 6 18.87 -9.01 2.21
N GLU A 7 20.08 -9.01 1.66
CA GLU A 7 21.33 -8.76 2.40
C GLU A 7 21.35 -7.38 3.08
N LEU A 8 20.90 -6.35 2.36
CA LEU A 8 20.80 -4.98 2.89
C LEU A 8 19.55 -4.76 3.74
N ASN A 9 18.68 -5.76 3.89
CA ASN A 9 17.40 -5.65 4.58
C ASN A 9 16.57 -4.44 4.08
N LYS A 10 16.55 -4.24 2.76
CA LYS A 10 15.85 -3.17 2.05
C LYS A 10 14.48 -3.65 1.61
N TRP A 11 13.44 -2.93 2.03
CA TRP A 11 12.04 -3.25 1.81
C TRP A 11 11.35 -2.22 0.92
N LEU A 12 10.47 -2.71 0.05
CA LEU A 12 9.55 -1.89 -0.71
C LEU A 12 8.10 -2.33 -0.42
N ILE A 13 7.32 -1.39 0.09
CA ILE A 13 5.89 -1.53 0.35
C ILE A 13 5.17 -0.64 -0.66
N GLU A 14 4.44 -1.25 -1.58
CA GLU A 14 3.68 -0.51 -2.61
C GLU A 14 2.19 -0.52 -2.27
N VAL A 15 1.60 0.66 -2.13
CA VAL A 15 0.24 0.85 -1.61
C VAL A 15 -0.63 1.45 -2.71
N SER A 16 -1.71 0.78 -3.06
CA SER A 16 -2.68 1.29 -4.03
C SER A 16 -4.08 0.76 -3.75
N TRP A 17 -5.09 1.59 -4.05
CA TRP A 17 -6.48 1.14 -4.08
C TRP A 17 -6.72 0.01 -5.09
N GLU A 18 -5.85 -0.10 -6.10
CA GLU A 18 -6.00 -1.03 -7.21
C GLU A 18 -5.12 -2.28 -7.11
N VAL A 19 -4.43 -2.51 -5.98
CA VAL A 19 -3.74 -3.80 -5.72
C VAL A 19 -4.82 -4.88 -5.58
N ALA A 20 -4.77 -5.91 -6.45
CA ALA A 20 -5.75 -6.99 -6.49
C ALA A 20 -7.22 -6.52 -6.52
N ASN A 21 -7.47 -5.34 -7.08
CA ASN A 21 -8.78 -4.71 -7.14
C ASN A 21 -8.88 -3.84 -8.40
N LYS A 22 -9.36 -4.40 -9.51
CA LYS A 22 -9.34 -3.72 -10.80
C LYS A 22 -10.41 -2.64 -10.90
N VAL A 23 -10.02 -1.38 -10.71
CA VAL A 23 -10.90 -0.20 -10.82
C VAL A 23 -10.58 0.65 -12.06
N GLY A 24 -9.31 0.80 -12.40
CA GLY A 24 -8.87 1.72 -13.44
C GLY A 24 -7.49 1.39 -14.01
N GLY A 25 -6.76 2.43 -14.41
CA GLY A 25 -5.46 2.29 -15.07
C GLY A 25 -4.32 1.95 -14.10
N ILE A 26 -4.44 2.26 -12.82
CA ILE A 26 -3.36 2.03 -11.83
C ILE A 26 -3.13 0.53 -11.65
N TYR A 27 -4.18 -0.28 -11.71
CA TYR A 27 -4.09 -1.74 -11.74
C TYR A 27 -3.09 -2.22 -12.81
N THR A 28 -3.21 -1.71 -14.04
CA THR A 28 -2.35 -2.08 -15.16
C THR A 28 -0.91 -1.59 -14.96
N VAL A 29 -0.73 -0.38 -14.43
CA VAL A 29 0.59 0.18 -14.11
C VAL A 29 1.31 -0.71 -13.09
N ILE A 30 0.67 -1.03 -11.98
CA ILE A 30 1.28 -1.86 -10.93
C ILE A 30 1.53 -3.27 -11.48
N ARG A 31 0.52 -3.89 -12.11
CA ARG A 31 0.62 -5.25 -12.65
C ARG A 31 1.78 -5.43 -13.64
N SER A 32 2.03 -4.44 -14.50
CA SER A 32 3.15 -4.49 -15.46
C SER A 32 4.51 -4.17 -14.83
N LYS A 33 4.55 -3.44 -13.71
CA LYS A 33 5.79 -3.11 -12.98
C LYS A 33 6.22 -4.20 -11.99
N VAL A 34 5.28 -5.01 -11.51
CA VAL A 34 5.53 -6.07 -10.52
C VAL A 34 6.66 -7.03 -10.93
N PRO A 35 6.73 -7.57 -12.19
CA PRO A 35 7.77 -8.52 -12.56
C PRO A 35 9.19 -7.95 -12.36
N ILE A 36 9.44 -6.73 -12.82
CA ILE A 36 10.74 -6.08 -12.67
C ILE A 36 11.02 -5.72 -11.20
N THR A 37 10.00 -5.26 -10.47
CA THR A 37 10.15 -4.90 -9.05
C THR A 37 10.48 -6.13 -8.21
N LYS A 38 9.82 -7.26 -8.45
CA LYS A 38 10.07 -8.53 -7.76
C LYS A 38 11.46 -9.06 -8.07
N LYS A 39 11.94 -8.93 -9.31
CA LYS A 39 13.33 -9.28 -9.68
C LYS A 39 14.37 -8.47 -8.88
N GLU A 40 14.07 -7.22 -8.56
CA GLU A 40 14.96 -6.34 -7.82
C GLU A 40 14.92 -6.55 -6.30
N TYR A 41 13.73 -6.76 -5.73
CA TYR A 41 13.51 -6.79 -4.27
C TYR A 41 13.25 -8.18 -3.69
N GLY A 42 13.01 -9.20 -4.51
CA GLY A 42 12.76 -10.56 -4.04
C GLY A 42 11.60 -10.60 -3.05
N ASN A 43 11.80 -11.24 -1.90
CA ASN A 43 10.76 -11.36 -0.86
C ASN A 43 10.54 -10.07 -0.05
N ASN A 44 11.41 -9.07 -0.21
CA ASN A 44 11.27 -7.78 0.47
C ASN A 44 10.34 -6.80 -0.27
N TYR A 45 9.55 -7.29 -1.20
CA TYR A 45 8.53 -6.53 -1.92
C TYR A 45 7.13 -7.07 -1.61
N ILE A 46 6.28 -6.18 -1.09
CA ILE A 46 4.88 -6.46 -0.77
C ILE A 46 3.98 -5.35 -1.31
N CYS A 47 2.75 -5.74 -1.67
CA CYS A 47 1.72 -4.80 -2.09
C CYS A 47 0.60 -4.73 -1.05
N LEU A 48 0.16 -3.51 -0.73
CA LEU A 48 -0.97 -3.26 0.17
C LEU A 48 -2.17 -2.72 -0.61
N GLY A 49 -3.36 -3.24 -0.31
CA GLY A 49 -4.59 -2.82 -0.97
C GLY A 49 -5.85 -3.05 -0.13
N PRO A 50 -7.01 -2.62 -0.64
CA PRO A 50 -8.29 -2.93 -0.01
C PRO A 50 -8.65 -4.40 -0.26
N TYR A 51 -9.31 -5.02 0.72
CA TYR A 51 -9.95 -6.31 0.54
C TYR A 51 -11.25 -6.14 -0.25
N ASN A 52 -11.39 -6.94 -1.30
CA ASN A 52 -12.64 -7.10 -2.04
C ASN A 52 -12.85 -8.61 -2.27
N ASP A 53 -13.89 -9.17 -1.65
CA ASP A 53 -14.15 -10.61 -1.66
C ASP A 53 -14.21 -11.21 -3.07
N SER A 54 -14.83 -10.50 -4.03
CA SER A 54 -14.97 -11.00 -5.40
C SER A 54 -13.64 -11.08 -6.13
N TYR A 55 -12.77 -10.09 -5.97
CA TYR A 55 -11.43 -10.10 -6.61
C TYR A 55 -10.46 -11.03 -5.88
N VAL A 56 -10.51 -11.12 -4.55
CA VAL A 56 -9.64 -12.02 -3.80
C VAL A 56 -9.86 -13.47 -4.22
N LYS A 57 -11.11 -13.89 -4.42
CA LYS A 57 -11.43 -15.27 -4.86
C LYS A 57 -10.89 -15.64 -6.23
N THR A 58 -10.65 -14.66 -7.11
CA THR A 58 -10.27 -14.90 -8.51
C THR A 58 -8.83 -14.51 -8.82
N GLU A 59 -8.29 -13.52 -8.11
CA GLU A 59 -6.96 -12.95 -8.38
C GLU A 59 -5.93 -13.27 -7.30
N VAL A 60 -6.30 -13.86 -6.16
CA VAL A 60 -5.36 -14.05 -5.04
C VAL A 60 -5.33 -15.50 -4.60
N GLU A 61 -4.12 -16.07 -4.55
CA GLU A 61 -3.87 -17.31 -3.82
C GLU A 61 -3.70 -16.98 -2.34
N VAL A 62 -4.79 -17.11 -1.59
CA VAL A 62 -4.83 -16.79 -0.15
C VAL A 62 -3.93 -17.76 0.61
N SER A 63 -2.99 -17.21 1.37
CA SER A 63 -2.04 -17.97 2.18
C SER A 63 -1.45 -17.08 3.28
N GLU A 64 -0.92 -17.69 4.33
CA GLU A 64 -0.20 -16.94 5.35
C GLU A 64 1.14 -16.42 4.82
N SER A 65 1.58 -15.27 5.35
CA SER A 65 2.91 -14.76 5.04
C SER A 65 4.01 -15.68 5.57
N LYS A 66 4.96 -16.01 4.70
CA LYS A 66 6.22 -16.67 5.09
C LYS A 66 7.12 -15.78 5.95
N ASN A 67 6.91 -14.46 5.92
CA ASN A 67 7.65 -13.52 6.75
C ASN A 67 6.99 -13.40 8.14
N ASP A 68 7.74 -13.73 9.19
CA ASP A 68 7.26 -13.74 10.56
C ASP A 68 6.77 -12.38 11.04
N ALA A 69 7.45 -11.29 10.68
CA ALA A 69 7.05 -9.94 11.10
C ALA A 69 5.70 -9.53 10.50
N ILE A 70 5.46 -9.87 9.22
CA ILE A 70 4.17 -9.65 8.57
C ILE A 70 3.09 -10.52 9.23
N ARG A 71 3.38 -11.80 9.48
CA ARG A 71 2.43 -12.74 10.08
C ARG A 71 2.04 -12.31 11.50
N GLU A 72 3.00 -11.94 12.34
CA GLU A 72 2.76 -11.39 13.69
C GLU A 72 1.91 -10.12 13.63
N THR A 73 2.25 -9.18 12.74
CA THR A 73 1.51 -7.92 12.59
C THR A 73 0.06 -8.16 12.14
N VAL A 74 -0.15 -9.04 11.15
CA VAL A 74 -1.49 -9.39 10.66
C VAL A 74 -2.31 -10.09 11.74
N ASN A 75 -1.70 -10.98 12.52
CA ASN A 75 -2.39 -11.65 13.62
C ASN A 75 -2.80 -10.67 14.72
N GLU A 76 -1.96 -9.68 15.05
CA GLU A 76 -2.30 -8.62 16.00
C GLU A 76 -3.47 -7.76 15.49
N MET A 77 -3.46 -7.39 14.21
CA MET A 77 -4.57 -6.66 13.58
C MET A 77 -5.88 -7.46 13.64
N LYS A 78 -5.83 -8.76 13.33
CA LYS A 78 -6.98 -9.67 13.44
C LYS A 78 -7.47 -9.82 14.87
N HIS A 79 -6.57 -9.92 15.85
CA HIS A 79 -6.90 -9.95 17.27
C HIS A 79 -7.66 -8.69 17.71
N HIS A 80 -7.32 -7.56 17.10
CA HIS A 80 -8.01 -6.28 17.27
C HIS A 80 -9.29 -6.13 16.43
N GLY A 81 -9.77 -7.19 15.78
CA GLY A 81 -11.02 -7.17 15.00
C GLY A 81 -10.89 -6.51 13.62
N ILE A 82 -9.67 -6.30 13.13
CA ILE A 82 -9.43 -5.83 11.76
C ILE A 82 -9.31 -7.06 10.87
N HIS A 83 -10.23 -7.20 9.92
CA HIS A 83 -10.17 -8.27 8.94
C HIS A 83 -9.10 -7.95 7.88
N VAL A 84 -8.09 -8.83 7.81
CA VAL A 84 -6.94 -8.71 6.90
C VAL A 84 -6.70 -10.05 6.24
N VAL A 85 -6.56 -10.04 4.91
CA VAL A 85 -6.23 -11.22 4.09
C VAL A 85 -4.82 -11.08 3.54
N THR A 86 -4.04 -12.14 3.65
CA THR A 86 -2.72 -12.25 3.02
C THR A 86 -2.74 -13.30 1.93
N GLY A 87 -1.83 -13.17 0.97
CA GLY A 87 -1.67 -14.16 -0.08
C GLY A 87 -0.70 -13.70 -1.15
N ASN A 88 -0.81 -14.30 -2.32
CA ASN A 88 -0.05 -13.92 -3.51
C ASN A 88 -0.99 -13.50 -4.63
N TRP A 89 -0.69 -12.37 -5.27
CA TRP A 89 -1.46 -11.92 -6.41
C TRP A 89 -1.11 -12.76 -7.64
N LEU A 90 -2.14 -13.35 -8.28
CA LEU A 90 -2.08 -14.21 -9.46
C LEU A 90 -1.77 -13.42 -10.74
N ILE A 91 -0.63 -12.75 -10.74
CA ILE A 91 -0.05 -12.03 -11.87
C ILE A 91 1.40 -12.46 -12.06
N GLU A 92 2.00 -12.05 -13.17
CA GLU A 92 3.43 -12.28 -13.41
C GLU A 92 4.26 -11.66 -12.26
N GLY A 93 5.24 -12.41 -11.75
CA GLY A 93 6.04 -12.03 -10.57
C GLY A 93 5.46 -12.45 -9.22
N PHE A 94 4.19 -12.87 -9.16
CA PHE A 94 3.56 -13.50 -8.00
C PHE A 94 3.83 -12.77 -6.65
N PRO A 95 3.61 -11.45 -6.57
CA PRO A 95 3.99 -10.66 -5.41
C PRO A 95 3.11 -11.01 -4.21
N GLN A 96 3.67 -10.84 -3.02
CA GLN A 96 2.89 -10.96 -1.79
C GLN A 96 1.97 -9.76 -1.63
N VAL A 97 0.72 -10.01 -1.24
CA VAL A 97 -0.28 -8.99 -0.95
C VAL A 97 -0.75 -9.06 0.50
N VAL A 98 -1.07 -7.90 1.07
CA VAL A 98 -1.80 -7.75 2.33
C VAL A 98 -3.00 -6.83 2.06
N LEU A 99 -4.19 -7.38 2.24
CA LEU A 99 -5.45 -6.75 1.83
C LEU A 99 -6.33 -6.48 3.05
N PHE A 100 -6.72 -5.22 3.21
CA PHE A 100 -7.43 -4.73 4.40
C PHE A 100 -8.91 -4.55 4.12
N ASP A 101 -9.76 -5.18 4.91
CA ASP A 101 -11.19 -4.87 4.91
C ASP A 101 -11.43 -3.59 5.71
N ILE A 102 -11.60 -2.49 4.98
CA ILE A 102 -11.83 -1.16 5.56
C ILE A 102 -13.11 -1.13 6.40
N GLY A 103 -14.14 -1.90 6.01
CA GLY A 103 -15.41 -1.97 6.73
C GLY A 103 -15.26 -2.56 8.12
N SER A 104 -14.36 -3.55 8.28
CA SER A 104 -14.07 -4.15 9.59
C SER A 104 -13.51 -3.13 10.60
N ALA A 105 -12.80 -2.11 10.14
CA ALA A 105 -12.24 -1.05 10.97
C ALA A 105 -13.22 0.10 11.26
N ALA A 106 -14.43 0.08 10.68
CA ALA A 106 -15.38 1.19 10.79
C ALA A 106 -15.75 1.55 12.23
N HIS A 107 -15.87 0.55 13.11
CA HIS A 107 -16.15 0.72 14.54
C HIS A 107 -15.03 1.46 15.30
N ARG A 108 -13.83 1.55 14.73
CA ARG A 108 -12.68 2.29 15.28
C ARG A 108 -12.51 3.68 14.67
N LEU A 109 -13.26 4.03 13.63
CA LEU A 109 -13.14 5.34 12.98
C LEU A 109 -13.44 6.50 13.94
N ASP A 110 -14.37 6.30 14.88
CA ASP A 110 -14.68 7.32 15.89
C ASP A 110 -13.54 7.49 16.91
N GLY A 111 -12.82 6.40 17.23
CA GLY A 111 -11.60 6.45 18.04
C GLY A 111 -10.39 7.01 17.29
N TRP A 112 -10.26 6.74 15.99
CA TRP A 112 -9.15 7.26 15.15
C TRP A 112 -9.27 8.74 14.82
N LYS A 113 -10.47 9.33 14.97
CA LYS A 113 -10.66 10.79 14.96
C LYS A 113 -10.21 11.44 16.28
N GLY A 114 -10.15 10.68 17.38
CA GLY A 114 -9.80 11.15 18.73
C GLY A 114 -8.36 10.84 19.18
N ASP A 115 -7.77 9.74 18.74
CA ASP A 115 -6.44 9.29 19.16
C ASP A 115 -5.38 9.57 18.08
N PHE A 116 -4.98 10.83 17.99
CA PHE A 116 -3.69 11.21 17.43
C PHE A 116 -2.71 11.44 18.57
N PHE A 117 -1.66 10.61 18.62
CA PHE A 117 -0.65 10.43 19.68
C PHE A 117 -1.05 9.44 20.77
N GLU A 118 -0.44 8.26 20.76
CA GLU A 118 0.30 7.77 21.94
C GLU A 118 0.98 6.41 21.76
N HIS A 119 0.57 5.55 20.82
CA HIS A 119 0.99 4.15 20.92
C HIS A 119 1.67 3.61 19.66
N SER A 120 3.01 3.61 19.67
CA SER A 120 3.80 2.47 19.17
C SER A 120 5.30 2.67 19.43
N ARG A 121 5.74 2.36 20.66
CA ARG A 121 7.15 2.05 20.95
C ARG A 121 7.28 0.53 21.04
N ILE A 122 7.58 -0.12 19.92
CA ILE A 122 8.07 -1.50 19.92
C ILE A 122 9.53 -1.44 19.46
N VAL A 123 10.43 -1.42 20.43
CA VAL A 123 11.87 -1.61 20.21
C VAL A 123 12.14 -3.11 20.32
N LYS A 124 12.33 -3.77 19.18
CA LYS A 124 13.13 -5.00 19.11
C LYS A 124 14.34 -4.70 18.25
N GLN A 125 15.53 -4.96 18.78
CA GLN A 125 16.79 -4.94 18.02
C GLN A 125 16.69 -5.90 16.84
N ARG A 126 16.28 -5.38 15.69
CA ARG A 126 16.45 -6.01 14.38
C ARG A 126 17.49 -5.16 13.64
N GLN A 127 18.36 -5.84 12.90
CA GLN A 127 19.28 -5.21 11.95
C GLN A 127 18.57 -4.07 11.21
N LYS A 128 19.19 -2.89 11.08
CA LYS A 128 18.53 -1.68 10.55
C LYS A 128 17.90 -1.99 9.18
N SER A 129 16.57 -1.97 9.10
CA SER A 129 15.83 -2.16 7.86
C SER A 129 15.72 -0.83 7.12
N TYR A 130 15.87 -0.84 5.80
CA TYR A 130 15.60 0.32 4.95
C TYR A 130 14.24 0.16 4.29
N VAL A 131 13.21 0.76 4.87
CA VAL A 131 11.83 0.62 4.37
C VAL A 131 11.47 1.80 3.48
N ILE A 132 10.98 1.51 2.27
CA ILE A 132 10.39 2.47 1.34
C ILE A 132 8.90 2.15 1.25
N ALA A 133 8.04 3.14 1.52
CA ALA A 133 6.60 3.05 1.33
C ALA A 133 6.17 3.97 0.17
N HIS A 134 5.63 3.36 -0.89
CA HIS A 134 5.25 4.04 -2.13
C HIS A 134 3.73 4.01 -2.28
N PHE A 135 3.12 5.18 -2.20
CA PHE A 135 1.68 5.39 -2.24
C PHE A 135 1.23 5.87 -3.63
N HIS A 136 0.26 5.18 -4.21
CA HIS A 136 -0.34 5.54 -5.48
C HIS A 136 -1.70 6.19 -5.28
N GLU A 137 -1.82 7.42 -5.81
CA GLU A 137 -3.01 8.24 -5.85
C GLU A 137 -3.59 8.67 -4.48
N TRP A 138 -4.40 9.73 -4.50
CA TRP A 138 -4.93 10.37 -3.28
C TRP A 138 -5.70 9.42 -2.33
N LEU A 139 -6.33 8.36 -2.85
CA LEU A 139 -7.05 7.36 -2.04
C LEU A 139 -6.16 6.68 -1.00
N THR A 140 -4.85 6.58 -1.26
CA THR A 140 -3.89 6.01 -0.31
C THR A 140 -3.13 7.07 0.50
N GLY A 141 -3.38 8.36 0.22
CA GLY A 141 -2.66 9.49 0.81
C GLY A 141 -2.81 9.60 2.33
N ILE A 142 -3.93 9.14 2.90
CA ILE A 142 -4.10 9.12 4.36
C ILE A 142 -3.03 8.25 5.03
N GLY A 143 -2.67 7.11 4.45
CA GLY A 143 -1.60 6.24 4.95
C GLY A 143 -0.25 6.95 4.98
N LEU A 144 0.07 7.69 3.90
CA LEU A 144 1.29 8.50 3.82
C LEU A 144 1.33 9.57 4.92
N ILE A 145 0.25 10.33 5.08
CA ILE A 145 0.14 11.40 6.08
C ILE A 145 0.31 10.81 7.48
N MET A 146 -0.43 9.73 7.80
CA MET A 146 -0.33 9.05 9.10
C MET A 146 1.09 8.55 9.36
N THR A 147 1.75 8.02 8.34
CA THR A 147 3.12 7.50 8.45
C THR A 147 4.11 8.60 8.81
N ARG A 148 3.98 9.76 8.17
CA ARG A 148 4.79 10.95 8.48
C ARG A 148 4.50 11.51 9.86
N LEU A 149 3.22 11.65 10.23
CA LEU A 149 2.81 12.24 11.51
C LEU A 149 3.20 11.36 12.71
N ARG A 150 3.24 10.04 12.53
CA ARG A 150 3.67 9.09 13.57
C ARG A 150 5.19 8.89 13.66
N GLY A 151 5.96 9.49 12.75
CA GLY A 151 7.42 9.43 12.78
C GLY A 151 7.99 8.03 12.53
N TYR A 152 7.31 7.19 11.75
CA TYR A 152 7.87 5.89 11.37
C TYR A 152 9.13 6.07 10.51
N ASP A 153 10.15 5.26 10.78
CA ASP A 153 11.45 5.30 10.08
C ASP A 153 11.34 4.61 8.71
N CYS A 154 10.71 5.29 7.76
CA CYS A 154 10.62 4.86 6.37
C CYS A 154 10.69 6.04 5.41
N ALA A 155 11.22 5.79 4.21
CA ALA A 155 11.17 6.74 3.11
C ALA A 155 9.79 6.69 2.45
N LEU A 156 9.20 7.86 2.18
CA LEU A 156 7.86 7.97 1.60
C LEU A 156 7.95 8.45 0.15
N ILE A 157 7.28 7.74 -0.75
CA ILE A 157 7.12 8.13 -2.15
C ILE A 157 5.62 8.28 -2.43
N PHE A 158 5.24 9.34 -3.12
CA PHE A 158 3.87 9.55 -3.60
C PHE A 158 3.87 9.69 -5.12
N THR A 159 2.96 9.00 -5.78
CA THR A 159 2.73 9.15 -7.22
C THR A 159 1.26 9.35 -7.48
N THR A 160 0.90 10.54 -7.96
CA THR A 160 -0.42 10.81 -8.54
C THR A 160 -0.38 10.48 -10.03
N HIS A 161 -1.38 9.74 -10.50
CA HIS A 161 -1.50 9.35 -11.91
C HIS A 161 -2.31 10.37 -12.70
N ALA A 162 -3.13 11.16 -12.01
CA ALA A 162 -3.77 12.35 -12.54
C ALA A 162 -4.23 13.26 -11.39
N THR A 163 -4.21 14.57 -11.60
CA THR A 163 -4.75 15.51 -10.63
C THR A 163 -6.29 15.55 -10.72
N LEU A 164 -6.97 15.59 -9.57
CA LEU A 164 -8.43 15.74 -9.51
C LEU A 164 -8.87 17.00 -10.26
N LEU A 165 -8.22 18.13 -9.97
CA LEU A 165 -8.52 19.42 -10.59
C LEU A 165 -8.35 19.37 -12.12
N GLY A 166 -7.26 18.77 -12.62
CA GLY A 166 -7.02 18.64 -14.06
C GLY A 166 -8.11 17.83 -14.77
N LYS A 167 -8.58 16.73 -14.15
CA LYS A 167 -9.70 15.95 -14.70
C LYS A 167 -10.99 16.76 -14.80
N TYR A 168 -11.32 17.52 -13.76
CA TYR A 168 -12.54 18.34 -13.75
C TYR A 168 -12.49 19.50 -14.75
N LEU A 169 -11.39 20.23 -14.82
CA LEU A 169 -11.28 21.41 -15.70
C LEU A 169 -11.20 21.05 -17.19
N CYS A 170 -10.49 19.97 -17.52
CA CYS A 170 -10.41 19.49 -18.91
C CYS A 170 -11.74 18.91 -19.42
N ALA A 171 -12.58 18.36 -18.54
CA ALA A 171 -13.92 17.90 -18.91
C ALA A 171 -14.88 19.07 -19.23
N GLY A 172 -14.60 20.27 -18.71
CA GLY A 172 -15.39 21.49 -18.96
C GLY A 172 -15.06 22.24 -20.25
N SER A 173 -14.28 21.65 -21.17
CA SER A 173 -13.80 22.30 -22.41
C SER A 173 -13.08 23.63 -22.19
N THR A 174 -12.48 23.82 -21.02
CA THR A 174 -11.66 25.00 -20.73
C THR A 174 -10.30 24.87 -21.41
N ASP A 175 -9.74 26.01 -21.84
CA ASP A 175 -8.37 26.09 -22.32
C ASP A 175 -7.38 26.00 -21.13
N PHE A 176 -7.34 24.82 -20.53
CA PHE A 176 -6.75 24.57 -19.22
C PHE A 176 -5.26 24.93 -19.17
N TYR A 177 -4.47 24.47 -20.15
CA TYR A 177 -3.02 24.65 -20.12
C TYR A 177 -2.60 26.12 -20.29
N ASN A 178 -3.39 26.93 -21.01
CA ASN A 178 -3.10 28.36 -21.18
C ASN A 178 -3.52 29.21 -19.96
N HIS A 179 -4.42 28.69 -19.11
CA HIS A 179 -4.91 29.39 -17.92
C HIS A 179 -4.32 28.87 -16.61
N LEU A 180 -3.55 27.78 -16.65
CA LEU A 180 -2.93 27.16 -15.47
C LEU A 180 -2.12 28.12 -14.57
N PRO A 181 -1.39 29.14 -15.09
CA PRO A 181 -0.68 30.09 -14.24
C PRO A 181 -1.58 31.03 -13.43
N TYR A 182 -2.88 31.10 -13.74
CA TYR A 182 -3.84 32.05 -13.15
C TYR A 182 -4.87 31.37 -12.24
N VAL A 183 -4.70 30.08 -11.96
CA VAL A 183 -5.58 29.26 -11.08
C VAL A 183 -4.92 29.00 -9.74
#